data_AF-A0A6B1HG09-F1
#
_entry.id   AF-A0A6B1HG09-F1
#
_cell.length_a   1.000
_cell.length_b   1.000
_cell.length_c   1.000
_cell.angle_alpha   90.00
_cell.angle_beta   90.00
_cell.angle_gamma   90.00
#
_symmetry.space_group_name_H-M   'P 1'
#
loop_
_entity.id
_entity.type
_entity.pdbx_description
1 polymer ?
#
loop_
_entity_poly.entity_id
_entity_poly.type
_entity_poly.pdbx_seq_one_letter_code
_entity_poly.pdbx_strand_id
1 'polypeptide(L)'
;MVAVGLVLVVALYVVGPRELRPIDEGSIEAPVPSTAAPPPVLKPGDATLAEIASIEDDFFRNSALYALIADASRTRLEDWLAEVETLPATRHRSDVARVLYIRFTVLDPEAALQHALRGTTKASWLAAIFRTWGQLDPDAAAARAGTLLPSAKAVASRALLQLDLPRAELLAMVARLDESGPDRNLQRGVQLMTGKPQLTPNAYLLAEIEARSYAKREGESYADAWDRAIGIEEALVRQILVGQIALDWVLEDPVAALAAVESWDTDDVYQVSVSGGGFAPHFPIRRILRSRIVSEWAKKDAHAALSWSLGLDDADMRICSCRPVHIGRIQPWRSDHAPCRSSRRATRGGRERGVVDARTHRLRPSTAFVRVARHRGASPKHDGSAPEPDQPAVAAARPGVGFVC
;
A
#
# COMPACT_ATOMS: atom_id res chain seq x y z
N MET A 1 -9.25 -23.74 16.59
CA MET A 1 -9.46 -22.29 16.43
C MET A 1 -8.11 -21.63 16.26
N VAL A 2 -7.74 -21.27 15.03
CA VAL A 2 -6.46 -20.61 14.72
C VAL A 2 -6.78 -19.12 14.50
N ALA A 3 -6.35 -18.28 15.42
CA ALA A 3 -6.44 -16.83 15.28
C ALA A 3 -5.32 -16.37 14.33
N VAL A 4 -5.71 -15.92 13.14
CA VAL A 4 -4.80 -15.26 12.19
C VAL A 4 -4.69 -13.80 12.60
N GLY A 5 -3.63 -13.45 13.32
CA GLY A 5 -3.25 -12.07 13.59
C GLY A 5 -2.52 -11.50 12.38
N LEU A 6 -3.21 -10.65 11.62
CA LEU A 6 -2.61 -9.87 10.53
C LEU A 6 -1.89 -8.66 11.14
N VAL A 7 -0.56 -8.69 11.19
CA VAL A 7 0.27 -7.53 11.55
C VAL A 7 0.53 -6.73 10.28
N LEU A 8 -0.07 -5.54 10.19
CA LEU A 8 0.24 -4.56 9.14
C LEU A 8 1.52 -3.83 9.55
N VAL A 9 2.65 -4.18 8.94
CA VAL A 9 3.91 -3.43 9.10
C VAL A 9 3.94 -2.30 8.08
N VAL A 10 3.68 -1.08 8.54
CA VAL A 10 3.93 0.14 7.76
C VAL A 10 5.41 0.50 7.96
N ALA A 11 6.25 0.18 6.97
CA ALA A 11 7.63 0.65 6.93
C ALA A 11 7.66 2.08 6.38
N LEU A 12 7.74 3.07 7.26
CA LEU A 12 8.05 4.46 6.93
C LEU A 12 9.56 4.56 6.64
N TYR A 13 9.93 4.69 5.36
CA TYR A 13 11.27 5.10 4.98
C TYR A 13 11.35 6.63 5.08
N VAL A 14 11.90 7.12 6.20
CA VAL A 14 12.30 8.53 6.35
C VAL A 14 13.64 8.70 5.65
N VAL A 15 13.61 9.18 4.41
CA VAL A 15 14.80 9.72 3.74
C VAL A 15 14.99 11.14 4.28
N GLY A 16 15.94 11.33 5.19
CA GLY A 16 16.25 12.65 5.75
C GLY A 16 16.79 13.60 4.66
N PRO A 17 16.43 14.90 4.70
CA PRO A 17 16.83 15.84 3.66
C PRO A 17 18.34 16.12 3.72
N ARG A 18 18.97 16.16 2.55
CA ARG A 18 20.25 16.86 2.36
C ARG A 18 19.91 18.34 2.37
N GLU A 19 20.38 19.08 3.37
CA GLU A 19 20.32 20.55 3.35
C GLU A 19 20.91 21.04 2.02
N LEU A 20 20.07 21.68 1.20
CA LEU A 20 20.52 22.42 0.03
C LEU A 20 21.22 23.66 0.55
N ARG A 21 22.55 23.59 0.67
CA ARG A 21 23.37 24.77 0.95
C ARG A 21 23.11 25.80 -0.15
N PRO A 22 22.92 27.09 0.19
CA PRO A 22 22.83 28.15 -0.81
C PRO A 22 24.07 28.07 -1.70
N ILE A 23 23.83 27.90 -3.00
CA ILE A 23 24.89 27.90 -4.00
C ILE A 23 25.41 29.33 -4.03
N ASP A 24 26.62 29.54 -3.52
CA ASP A 24 27.33 30.80 -3.62
C ASP A 24 27.66 31.05 -5.10
N GLU A 25 26.88 31.90 -5.76
CA GLU A 25 27.02 32.24 -7.18
C GLU A 25 28.37 32.91 -7.52
N GLY A 26 29.14 33.32 -6.49
CA GLY A 26 30.49 33.85 -6.65
C GLY A 26 31.58 32.81 -6.83
N SER A 27 31.29 31.51 -6.64
CA SER A 27 32.30 30.46 -6.58
C SER A 27 32.11 29.40 -7.68
N ILE A 28 32.01 29.85 -8.94
CA ILE A 28 32.23 28.99 -10.11
C ILE A 28 33.75 28.78 -10.24
N GLU A 29 34.35 28.04 -9.30
CA GLU A 29 35.63 27.40 -9.57
C GLU A 29 35.40 26.45 -10.75
N ALA A 30 36.18 26.63 -11.82
CA ALA A 30 36.14 25.74 -12.98
C ALA A 30 36.18 24.28 -12.48
N PRO A 31 35.29 23.40 -12.98
CA PRO A 31 35.20 22.03 -12.51
C PRO A 31 36.60 21.41 -12.54
N VAL A 32 37.12 21.06 -11.36
CA VAL A 32 38.42 20.39 -11.25
C VAL A 32 38.36 19.19 -12.19
N PRO A 33 39.24 19.11 -13.21
CA PRO A 33 39.22 17.99 -14.14
C PRO A 33 39.36 16.72 -13.30
N SER A 34 38.32 15.88 -13.33
CA SER A 34 38.31 14.63 -12.58
C SER A 34 39.47 13.78 -13.09
N THR A 35 40.51 13.63 -12.27
CA THR A 35 41.67 12.77 -12.54
C THR A 35 41.33 11.29 -12.32
N ALA A 36 40.09 10.97 -11.92
CA ALA A 36 39.63 9.59 -11.88
C ALA A 36 39.62 9.03 -13.31
N ALA A 37 40.37 7.95 -13.52
CA ALA A 37 40.36 7.23 -14.78
C ALA A 37 38.90 6.92 -15.15
N PRO A 38 38.48 7.16 -16.40
CA PRO A 38 37.13 6.83 -16.83
C PRO A 38 36.87 5.35 -16.51
N PRO A 39 35.73 5.02 -15.89
CA PRO A 39 35.42 3.65 -15.53
C PRO A 39 35.53 2.78 -16.77
N PRO A 40 36.02 1.53 -16.63
CA PRO A 40 36.24 0.65 -17.76
C PRO A 40 34.92 0.51 -18.53
N VAL A 41 34.91 0.97 -19.77
CA VAL A 41 33.80 0.75 -20.69
C VAL A 41 33.81 -0.74 -21.02
N LEU A 42 32.98 -1.51 -20.32
CA LEU A 42 32.73 -2.90 -20.69
C LEU A 42 32.20 -2.90 -22.12
N LYS A 43 32.88 -3.63 -23.02
CA LYS A 43 32.38 -3.81 -24.38
C LYS A 43 31.03 -4.55 -24.29
N PRO A 44 29.95 -3.99 -24.86
CA PRO A 44 28.66 -4.67 -24.90
C PRO A 44 28.82 -6.04 -25.57
N GLY A 45 28.53 -7.12 -24.84
CA GLY A 45 28.55 -8.49 -25.38
C GLY A 45 29.37 -9.52 -24.60
N ASP A 46 30.44 -9.09 -23.91
CA ASP A 46 31.33 -10.03 -23.20
C ASP A 46 31.06 -10.12 -21.70
N ALA A 47 30.37 -9.13 -21.12
CA ALA A 47 30.11 -9.08 -19.68
C ALA A 47 29.04 -10.10 -19.24
N THR A 48 29.37 -10.90 -18.24
CA THR A 48 28.44 -11.81 -17.58
C THR A 48 27.49 -11.05 -16.63
N LEU A 49 26.36 -11.67 -16.29
CA LEU A 49 25.41 -11.06 -15.36
C LEU A 49 26.02 -10.89 -13.96
N ALA A 50 26.87 -11.84 -13.54
CA ALA A 50 27.63 -11.76 -12.29
C ALA A 50 28.62 -10.59 -12.27
N GLU A 51 29.33 -10.34 -13.37
CA GLU A 51 30.23 -9.19 -13.50
C GLU A 51 29.45 -7.88 -13.40
N ILE A 52 28.35 -7.76 -14.15
CA ILE A 52 27.47 -6.57 -14.09
C ILE A 52 26.92 -6.37 -12.68
N ALA A 53 26.45 -7.43 -12.02
CA ALA A 53 25.92 -7.36 -10.66
C ALA A 53 26.96 -6.95 -9.59
N SER A 54 28.25 -7.07 -9.89
CA SER A 54 29.34 -6.67 -9.00
C SER A 54 29.78 -5.21 -9.16
N ILE A 55 29.31 -4.50 -10.20
CA ILE A 55 29.54 -3.06 -10.37
C ILE A 55 28.86 -2.31 -9.21
N GLU A 56 29.64 -1.60 -8.40
CA GLU A 56 29.13 -0.89 -7.22
C GLU A 56 28.24 0.31 -7.59
N ASP A 57 28.64 1.06 -8.62
CA ASP A 57 27.92 2.23 -9.09
C ASP A 57 26.61 1.85 -9.81
N ASP A 58 25.50 2.42 -9.33
CA ASP A 58 24.16 2.12 -9.83
C ASP A 58 23.96 2.53 -11.29
N PHE A 59 24.57 3.63 -11.72
CA PHE A 59 24.43 4.14 -13.08
C PHE A 59 25.16 3.24 -14.08
N PHE A 60 26.44 2.94 -13.85
CA PHE A 60 27.22 2.06 -14.74
C PHE A 60 26.62 0.66 -14.81
N ARG A 61 26.19 0.11 -13.67
CA ARG A 61 25.53 -1.20 -13.61
C ARG A 61 24.25 -1.22 -14.46
N ASN A 62 23.38 -0.23 -14.28
CA ASN A 62 22.15 -0.15 -15.06
C ASN A 62 22.44 0.03 -16.56
N SER A 63 23.43 0.85 -16.92
CA SER A 63 23.81 1.04 -18.33
C SER A 63 24.30 -0.26 -18.97
N ALA A 64 25.15 -1.02 -18.28
CA ALA A 64 25.66 -2.30 -18.74
C ALA A 64 24.54 -3.33 -18.86
N LEU A 65 23.59 -3.32 -17.92
CA LEU A 65 22.43 -4.21 -17.96
C LEU A 65 21.49 -3.87 -19.13
N TYR A 66 21.22 -2.59 -19.41
CA TYR A 66 20.43 -2.20 -20.58
C TYR A 66 21.13 -2.56 -21.89
N ALA A 67 22.45 -2.39 -21.97
CA ALA A 67 23.23 -2.82 -23.12
C ALA A 67 23.17 -4.35 -23.31
N LEU A 68 23.27 -5.13 -22.23
CA LEU A 68 23.19 -6.58 -22.26
C LEU A 68 21.81 -7.07 -22.77
N ILE A 69 20.72 -6.44 -22.32
CA ILE A 69 19.36 -6.93 -22.57
C ILE A 69 18.70 -6.34 -23.84
N ALA A 70 19.38 -5.42 -24.53
CA ALA A 70 18.83 -4.70 -25.68
C ALA A 70 18.27 -5.65 -26.74
N ASP A 71 19.01 -6.69 -27.11
CA ASP A 71 18.62 -7.67 -28.13
C ASP A 71 18.31 -9.05 -27.55
N ALA A 72 18.06 -9.13 -26.24
CA ALA A 72 17.81 -10.40 -25.58
C ALA A 72 16.48 -11.01 -26.03
N SER A 73 16.54 -12.28 -26.42
CA SER A 73 15.34 -13.07 -26.68
C SER A 73 14.63 -13.43 -25.37
N ARG A 74 13.36 -13.83 -25.47
CA ARG A 74 12.59 -14.34 -24.34
C ARG A 74 13.33 -15.45 -23.58
N THR A 75 13.79 -16.49 -24.29
CA THR A 75 14.49 -17.62 -23.66
C THR A 75 15.74 -17.15 -22.93
N ARG A 76 16.48 -16.19 -23.50
CA ARG A 76 17.67 -15.65 -22.86
C ARG A 76 17.36 -14.90 -21.56
N LEU A 77 16.24 -14.17 -21.51
CA LEU A 77 15.79 -13.50 -20.28
C LEU A 77 15.37 -14.50 -19.20
N GLU A 78 14.70 -15.60 -19.58
CA GLU A 78 14.36 -16.69 -18.65
C GLU A 78 15.63 -17.33 -18.07
N ASP A 79 16.64 -17.61 -18.91
CA ASP A 79 17.95 -18.14 -18.47
C ASP A 79 18.66 -17.19 -17.50
N TRP A 80 18.71 -15.89 -17.82
CA TRP A 80 19.33 -14.90 -16.94
C TRP A 80 18.57 -14.73 -15.64
N LEU A 81 17.24 -14.78 -15.64
CA LEU A 81 16.46 -14.76 -14.40
C LEU A 81 16.75 -15.98 -13.51
N ALA A 82 16.96 -17.16 -14.11
CA ALA A 82 17.43 -18.33 -13.38
C ALA A 82 18.85 -18.13 -12.82
N GLU A 83 19.76 -17.52 -13.59
CA GLU A 83 21.11 -17.16 -13.15
C GLU A 83 21.09 -16.17 -11.98
N VAL A 84 20.22 -15.14 -12.01
CA VAL A 84 20.06 -14.18 -10.89
C VAL A 84 19.75 -14.90 -9.58
N GLU A 85 19.01 -16.00 -9.62
CA GLU A 85 18.68 -16.75 -8.42
C GLU A 85 19.89 -17.42 -7.75
N THR A 86 20.95 -17.65 -8.53
CA THR A 86 22.23 -18.23 -8.09
C THR A 86 23.24 -17.18 -7.62
N LEU A 87 23.03 -15.90 -7.95
CA LEU A 87 23.91 -14.82 -7.52
C LEU A 87 23.89 -14.67 -5.99
N PRO A 88 25.01 -14.24 -5.37
CA PRO A 88 25.04 -13.92 -3.94
C PRO A 88 23.89 -12.97 -3.55
N ALA A 89 23.37 -13.12 -2.33
CA ALA A 89 22.26 -12.32 -1.82
C ALA A 89 22.72 -10.88 -1.50
N THR A 90 23.01 -10.10 -2.55
CA THR A 90 23.33 -8.68 -2.48
C THR A 90 22.07 -7.84 -2.68
N ARG A 91 22.13 -6.56 -2.29
CA ARG A 91 21.08 -5.59 -2.62
C ARG A 91 20.83 -5.50 -4.15
N HIS A 92 21.90 -5.64 -4.94
CA HIS A 92 21.87 -5.51 -6.39
C HIS A 92 21.18 -6.68 -7.11
N ARG A 93 21.15 -7.87 -6.51
CA ARG A 93 20.43 -9.04 -7.08
C ARG A 93 18.96 -8.72 -7.39
N SER A 94 18.30 -7.98 -6.50
CA SER A 94 16.89 -7.62 -6.70
C SER A 94 16.69 -6.58 -7.80
N ASP A 95 17.64 -5.65 -7.96
CA ASP A 95 17.60 -4.64 -9.02
C ASP A 95 17.85 -5.23 -10.41
N VAL A 96 18.81 -6.15 -10.52
CA VAL A 96 19.09 -6.88 -11.76
C VAL A 96 17.84 -7.66 -12.19
N ALA A 97 17.24 -8.44 -11.29
CA ALA A 97 15.98 -9.14 -11.57
C ALA A 97 14.88 -8.17 -12.02
N ARG A 98 14.74 -7.01 -11.35
CA ARG A 98 13.71 -6.01 -11.68
C ARG A 98 13.86 -5.51 -13.12
N VAL A 99 15.07 -5.16 -13.55
CA VAL A 99 15.34 -4.67 -14.92
C VAL A 99 15.11 -5.78 -15.96
N LEU A 100 15.50 -7.02 -15.67
CA LEU A 100 15.21 -8.18 -16.52
C LEU A 100 13.70 -8.39 -16.68
N TYR A 101 12.92 -8.31 -15.60
CA TYR A 101 11.46 -8.41 -15.66
C TYR A 101 10.82 -7.27 -16.45
N ILE A 102 11.35 -6.04 -16.39
CA ILE A 102 10.88 -4.93 -17.23
C ILE A 102 11.04 -5.30 -18.70
N ARG A 103 12.25 -5.73 -19.13
CA ARG A 103 12.49 -6.14 -20.52
C ARG A 103 11.64 -7.33 -20.93
N PHE A 104 11.50 -8.34 -20.06
CA PHE A 104 10.68 -9.51 -20.32
C PHE A 104 9.21 -9.11 -20.52
N THR A 105 8.70 -8.20 -19.70
CA THR A 105 7.32 -7.70 -19.82
C THR A 105 7.07 -6.98 -21.15
N VAL A 106 8.06 -6.24 -21.66
CA VAL A 106 7.95 -5.59 -22.99
C VAL A 106 7.82 -6.61 -24.11
N LEU A 107 8.47 -7.78 -23.99
CA LEU A 107 8.42 -8.83 -25.01
C LEU A 107 7.18 -9.73 -24.90
N ASP A 108 6.85 -10.16 -23.68
CA ASP A 108 5.73 -11.05 -23.39
C ASP A 108 5.29 -10.85 -21.92
N PRO A 109 4.30 -9.96 -21.66
CA PRO A 109 3.89 -9.61 -20.31
C PRO A 109 3.26 -10.78 -19.56
N GLU A 110 2.52 -11.66 -20.26
CA GLU A 110 1.90 -12.82 -19.64
C GLU A 110 2.97 -13.86 -19.25
N ALA A 111 3.96 -14.12 -20.11
CA ALA A 111 5.06 -15.01 -19.76
C ALA A 111 5.89 -14.49 -18.58
N ALA A 112 6.19 -13.19 -18.54
CA ALA A 112 6.91 -12.56 -17.44
C ALA A 112 6.14 -12.74 -16.12
N LEU A 113 4.82 -12.50 -16.13
CA LEU A 113 3.96 -12.71 -14.97
C LEU A 113 3.94 -14.19 -14.54
N GLN A 114 3.75 -15.12 -15.47
CA GLN A 114 3.73 -16.55 -15.18
C GLN A 114 5.07 -17.01 -14.59
N HIS A 115 6.19 -16.51 -15.11
CA HIS A 115 7.51 -16.77 -14.56
C HIS A 115 7.63 -16.29 -13.11
N ALA A 116 7.23 -15.04 -12.83
CA ALA A 116 7.26 -14.46 -11.49
C ALA A 116 6.34 -15.19 -10.49
N LEU A 117 5.21 -15.74 -10.96
CA LEU A 117 4.25 -16.49 -10.14
C LEU A 117 4.67 -17.94 -9.85
N ARG A 118 5.54 -18.55 -10.66
CA ARG A 118 6.06 -19.92 -10.41
C ARG A 118 7.09 -19.97 -9.28
N GLY A 119 7.83 -18.87 -9.09
CA GLY A 119 8.88 -18.76 -8.08
C GLY A 119 8.37 -18.21 -6.73
N THR A 120 9.32 -17.79 -5.88
CA THR A 120 9.01 -16.97 -4.70
C THR A 120 8.67 -15.55 -5.15
N THR A 121 7.40 -15.35 -5.49
CA THR A 121 6.92 -14.07 -6.03
C THR A 121 7.25 -12.91 -5.11
N LYS A 122 8.14 -12.03 -5.55
CA LYS A 122 8.47 -10.78 -4.84
C LYS A 122 7.52 -9.68 -5.30
N ALA A 123 7.02 -8.90 -4.34
CA ALA A 123 6.13 -7.78 -4.63
C ALA A 123 6.78 -6.75 -5.57
N SER A 124 8.08 -6.50 -5.43
CA SER A 124 8.82 -5.58 -6.30
C SER A 124 8.86 -6.02 -7.77
N TRP A 125 8.92 -7.34 -8.04
CA TRP A 125 8.90 -7.88 -9.40
C TRP A 125 7.52 -7.76 -10.02
N LEU A 126 6.46 -8.14 -9.30
CA LEU A 126 5.09 -7.96 -9.76
C LEU A 126 4.79 -6.48 -10.04
N ALA A 127 5.23 -5.57 -9.16
CA ALA A 127 5.05 -4.14 -9.37
C ALA A 127 5.75 -3.65 -10.65
N ALA A 128 6.96 -4.12 -10.92
CA ALA A 128 7.69 -3.78 -12.15
C ALA A 128 6.99 -4.31 -13.41
N ILE A 129 6.51 -5.56 -13.37
CA ILE A 129 5.74 -6.18 -14.46
C ILE A 129 4.46 -5.38 -14.71
N PHE A 130 3.61 -5.18 -13.71
CA PHE A 130 2.33 -4.48 -13.92
C PHE A 130 2.47 -3.00 -14.26
N ARG A 131 3.51 -2.32 -13.76
CA ARG A 131 3.81 -0.95 -14.19
C ARG A 131 4.20 -0.90 -15.66
N THR A 132 5.09 -1.79 -16.10
CA THR A 132 5.54 -1.84 -17.50
C THR A 132 4.40 -2.29 -18.43
N TRP A 133 3.65 -3.33 -18.03
CA TRP A 133 2.50 -3.81 -18.78
C TRP A 133 1.43 -2.72 -18.89
N GLY A 134 1.09 -2.06 -17.78
CA GLY A 134 0.08 -1.01 -17.79
C GLY A 134 0.46 0.23 -18.62
N GLN A 135 1.75 0.49 -18.83
CA GLN A 135 2.21 1.52 -19.77
C GLN A 135 2.04 1.12 -21.24
N LEU A 136 2.09 -0.19 -21.54
CA LEU A 136 1.93 -0.72 -22.91
C LEU A 136 0.45 -0.97 -23.25
N ASP A 137 -0.29 -1.55 -22.32
CA ASP A 137 -1.69 -1.92 -22.44
C ASP A 137 -2.34 -1.90 -21.03
N PRO A 138 -2.88 -0.75 -20.60
CA PRO A 138 -3.51 -0.61 -19.29
C PRO A 138 -4.73 -1.52 -19.13
N ASP A 139 -5.39 -1.88 -20.23
CA ASP A 139 -6.63 -2.63 -20.21
C ASP A 139 -6.39 -4.12 -19.98
N ALA A 140 -5.48 -4.72 -20.75
CA ALA A 140 -5.05 -6.09 -20.52
C ALA A 140 -4.42 -6.26 -19.13
N ALA A 141 -3.59 -5.29 -18.70
CA ALA A 141 -2.94 -5.35 -17.39
C ALA A 141 -3.97 -5.30 -16.24
N ALA A 142 -4.98 -4.42 -16.30
CA ALA A 142 -6.03 -4.35 -15.28
C ALA A 142 -6.90 -5.61 -15.26
N ALA A 143 -7.30 -6.12 -16.44
CA ALA A 143 -8.05 -7.37 -16.54
C ALA A 143 -7.28 -8.53 -15.93
N ARG A 144 -5.96 -8.62 -16.22
CA ARG A 144 -5.13 -9.68 -15.67
C ARG A 144 -4.92 -9.56 -14.17
N ALA A 145 -4.61 -8.37 -13.66
CA ALA A 145 -4.46 -8.10 -12.23
C ALA A 145 -5.69 -8.55 -11.43
N GLY A 146 -6.87 -8.37 -12.02
CA GLY A 146 -8.15 -8.82 -11.50
C GLY A 146 -8.24 -10.30 -11.12
N THR A 147 -7.54 -11.15 -11.88
CA THR A 147 -7.56 -12.61 -11.74
C THR A 147 -6.54 -13.17 -10.74
N LEU A 148 -5.70 -12.30 -10.15
CA LEU A 148 -4.65 -12.71 -9.22
C LEU A 148 -5.21 -13.03 -7.82
N LEU A 149 -4.43 -13.80 -7.06
CA LEU A 149 -4.67 -13.98 -5.62
C LEU A 149 -4.63 -12.63 -4.88
N PRO A 150 -5.35 -12.45 -3.76
CA PRO A 150 -5.53 -11.14 -3.12
C PRO A 150 -4.25 -10.35 -2.85
N SER A 151 -3.18 -11.01 -2.37
CA SER A 151 -1.90 -10.35 -2.11
C SER A 151 -1.21 -9.84 -3.38
N ALA A 152 -1.18 -10.66 -4.43
CA ALA A 152 -0.60 -10.28 -5.72
C ALA A 152 -1.46 -9.23 -6.44
N LYS A 153 -2.80 -9.36 -6.34
CA LYS A 153 -3.76 -8.36 -6.84
C LYS A 153 -3.54 -6.99 -6.21
N ALA A 154 -3.33 -6.92 -4.89
CA ALA A 154 -3.07 -5.65 -4.21
C ALA A 154 -1.78 -4.97 -4.72
N VAL A 155 -0.72 -5.75 -4.96
CA VAL A 155 0.54 -5.23 -5.53
C VAL A 155 0.33 -4.73 -6.96
N ALA A 156 -0.33 -5.53 -7.80
CA ALA A 156 -0.63 -5.18 -9.18
C ALA A 156 -1.50 -3.92 -9.28
N SER A 157 -2.59 -3.86 -8.49
CA SER A 157 -3.51 -2.72 -8.46
C SER A 157 -2.79 -1.44 -8.05
N ARG A 158 -1.92 -1.50 -7.03
CA ARG A 158 -1.09 -0.34 -6.65
C ARG A 158 -0.16 0.10 -7.76
N ALA A 159 0.50 -0.83 -8.44
CA ALA A 159 1.42 -0.48 -9.52
C ALA A 159 0.70 0.20 -10.70
N LEU A 160 -0.51 -0.28 -11.01
CA LEU A 160 -1.37 0.25 -12.07
C LEU A 160 -1.97 1.62 -11.73
N LEU A 161 -2.46 1.81 -10.50
CA LEU A 161 -3.04 3.09 -10.07
C LEU A 161 -1.98 4.19 -9.82
N GLN A 162 -0.70 3.83 -9.81
CA GLN A 162 0.44 4.77 -9.76
C GLN A 162 0.94 5.19 -11.14
N LEU A 163 0.31 4.74 -12.22
CA LEU A 163 0.63 5.21 -13.55
C LEU A 163 0.23 6.68 -13.70
N ASP A 164 0.99 7.43 -14.49
CA ASP A 164 0.70 8.84 -14.81
C ASP A 164 -0.37 8.93 -15.90
N LEU A 165 -1.55 8.37 -15.60
CA LEU A 165 -2.72 8.40 -16.46
C LEU A 165 -3.66 9.54 -16.04
N PRO A 166 -4.44 10.13 -16.97
CA PRO A 166 -5.51 11.05 -16.62
C PRO A 166 -6.45 10.46 -15.57
N ARG A 167 -6.96 11.30 -14.65
CA ARG A 167 -7.84 10.87 -13.55
C ARG A 167 -9.04 10.03 -14.03
N ALA A 168 -9.65 10.40 -15.15
CA ALA A 168 -10.76 9.64 -15.74
C ALA A 168 -10.37 8.20 -16.11
N GLU A 169 -9.15 7.99 -16.62
CA GLU A 169 -8.62 6.66 -16.95
C GLU A 169 -8.29 5.85 -15.70
N LEU A 170 -7.74 6.49 -14.66
CA LEU A 170 -7.52 5.85 -13.35
C LEU A 170 -8.84 5.39 -12.72
N LEU A 171 -9.90 6.20 -12.80
CA LEU A 171 -11.24 5.81 -12.33
C LEU A 171 -11.81 4.62 -13.13
N ALA A 172 -11.65 4.63 -14.46
CA ALA A 172 -12.04 3.48 -15.29
C ALA A 172 -11.21 2.22 -14.97
N MET A 173 -9.94 2.38 -14.62
CA MET A 173 -9.07 1.30 -14.19
C MET A 173 -9.49 0.72 -12.83
N VAL A 174 -9.85 1.56 -11.85
CA VAL A 174 -10.44 1.14 -10.58
C VAL A 174 -11.68 0.28 -10.81
N ALA A 175 -12.62 0.73 -11.65
CA ALA A 175 -13.83 -0.01 -11.96
C ALA A 175 -13.53 -1.43 -12.47
N ARG A 176 -12.57 -1.57 -13.39
CA ARG A 176 -12.17 -2.87 -13.97
C ARG A 176 -11.48 -3.78 -12.95
N LEU A 177 -10.62 -3.21 -12.11
CA LEU A 177 -9.97 -3.96 -11.02
C LEU A 177 -10.98 -4.46 -9.99
N ASP A 178 -12.07 -3.72 -9.76
CA ASP A 178 -13.15 -4.10 -8.85
C ASP A 178 -14.10 -5.14 -9.47
N GLU A 179 -14.41 -5.02 -10.77
CA GLU A 179 -15.29 -5.94 -11.49
C GLU A 179 -14.81 -7.39 -11.52
N SER A 180 -13.50 -7.57 -11.43
CA SER A 180 -12.79 -8.86 -11.51
C SER A 180 -12.56 -9.52 -10.14
N GLY A 181 -12.94 -8.86 -9.03
CA GLY A 181 -12.74 -9.39 -7.68
C GLY A 181 -13.77 -10.45 -7.27
N PRO A 182 -13.37 -11.49 -6.50
CA PRO A 182 -14.33 -12.42 -5.89
C PRO A 182 -15.32 -11.73 -4.94
N ASP A 183 -14.93 -10.59 -4.38
CA ASP A 183 -15.72 -9.81 -3.44
C ASP A 183 -16.81 -8.95 -4.10
N ARG A 184 -16.87 -8.89 -5.45
CA ARG A 184 -17.85 -8.06 -6.16
C ARG A 184 -19.29 -8.37 -5.75
N ASN A 185 -19.63 -9.65 -5.66
CA ASN A 185 -20.99 -10.07 -5.29
C ASN A 185 -21.34 -9.68 -3.85
N LEU A 186 -20.36 -9.78 -2.94
CA LEU A 186 -20.52 -9.36 -1.55
C LEU A 186 -20.73 -7.84 -1.47
N GLN A 187 -19.86 -7.06 -2.12
CA GLN A 187 -19.95 -5.60 -2.15
C GLN A 187 -21.28 -5.13 -2.76
N ARG A 188 -21.70 -5.73 -3.88
CA ARG A 188 -22.99 -5.44 -4.51
C ARG A 188 -24.16 -5.79 -3.60
N GLY A 189 -24.10 -6.93 -2.90
CA GLY A 189 -25.11 -7.32 -1.92
C GLY A 189 -25.22 -6.30 -0.78
N VAL A 190 -24.10 -5.86 -0.22
CA VAL A 190 -24.09 -4.85 0.85
C VAL A 190 -24.58 -3.49 0.33
N GLN A 191 -24.19 -3.09 -0.88
CA GLN A 191 -24.68 -1.86 -1.51
C GLN A 191 -26.21 -1.90 -1.69
N LEU A 192 -26.77 -3.02 -2.17
CA LEU A 192 -28.21 -3.20 -2.32
C LEU A 192 -28.94 -3.16 -0.97
N MET A 193 -28.36 -3.74 0.09
CA MET A 193 -28.96 -3.73 1.43
C MET A 193 -28.92 -2.36 2.10
N THR A 194 -27.84 -1.60 1.89
CA THR A 194 -27.60 -0.32 2.58
C THR A 194 -28.05 0.91 1.79
N GLY A 195 -28.28 0.75 0.48
CA GLY A 195 -28.55 1.87 -0.44
C GLY A 195 -27.37 2.81 -0.65
N LYS A 196 -26.19 2.48 -0.10
CA LYS A 196 -24.99 3.33 -0.15
C LYS A 196 -23.89 2.65 -0.96
N PRO A 197 -23.20 3.40 -1.84
CA PRO A 197 -21.99 2.91 -2.51
C PRO A 197 -21.01 2.38 -1.47
N GLN A 198 -20.49 1.16 -1.69
CA GLN A 198 -19.45 0.60 -0.83
C GLN A 198 -18.09 1.06 -1.35
N LEU A 199 -17.24 1.51 -0.44
CA LEU A 199 -15.87 1.85 -0.77
C LEU A 199 -15.08 0.58 -1.09
N THR A 200 -14.58 0.49 -2.32
CA THR A 200 -13.75 -0.63 -2.75
C THR A 200 -12.30 -0.43 -2.32
N PRO A 201 -11.50 -1.50 -2.16
CA PRO A 201 -10.08 -1.38 -1.87
C PRO A 201 -9.32 -0.56 -2.92
N ASN A 202 -9.69 -0.66 -4.21
CA ASN A 202 -9.02 0.08 -5.28
C ASN A 202 -9.42 1.56 -5.31
N ALA A 203 -10.68 1.89 -5.02
CA ALA A 203 -11.09 3.29 -4.86
C ALA A 203 -10.39 3.96 -3.66
N TYR A 204 -10.26 3.25 -2.53
CA TYR A 204 -9.45 3.73 -1.41
C TYR A 204 -7.99 3.95 -1.79
N LEU A 205 -7.40 3.00 -2.53
CA LEU A 205 -6.02 3.09 -2.97
C LEU A 205 -5.78 4.25 -3.94
N LEU A 206 -6.70 4.52 -4.87
CA LEU A 206 -6.63 5.68 -5.75
C LEU A 206 -6.69 6.97 -4.92
N ALA A 207 -7.64 7.07 -3.98
CA ALA A 207 -7.74 8.25 -3.12
C ALA A 207 -6.50 8.44 -2.23
N GLU A 208 -5.86 7.36 -1.79
CA GLU A 208 -4.58 7.42 -1.07
C GLU A 208 -3.45 7.96 -1.96
N ILE A 209 -3.40 7.56 -3.23
CA ILE A 209 -2.41 8.07 -4.20
C ILE A 209 -2.66 9.55 -4.49
N GLU A 210 -3.91 9.93 -4.73
CA GLU A 210 -4.30 11.34 -4.92
C GLU A 210 -3.95 12.18 -3.69
N ALA A 211 -4.27 11.71 -2.48
CA ALA A 211 -3.97 12.42 -1.23
C ALA A 211 -2.47 12.72 -1.07
N ARG A 212 -1.57 11.81 -1.49
CA ARG A 212 -0.11 12.05 -1.43
C ARG A 212 0.34 13.23 -2.29
N SER A 213 -0.34 13.50 -3.40
CA SER A 213 -0.04 14.69 -4.22
C SER A 213 -0.36 16.01 -3.51
N TYR A 214 -1.22 15.94 -2.48
CA TYR A 214 -1.61 17.05 -1.62
C TYR A 214 -0.96 16.99 -0.23
N ALA A 215 0.05 16.13 -0.02
CA ALA A 215 0.74 16.06 1.26
C ALA A 215 1.29 17.44 1.70
N LYS A 216 1.55 17.60 2.99
CA LYS A 216 2.20 18.79 3.55
C LYS A 216 3.52 19.06 2.81
N ARG A 217 3.69 20.28 2.32
CA ARG A 217 4.91 20.70 1.61
C ARG A 217 6.02 21.01 2.62
N GLU A 218 7.26 20.98 2.14
CA GLU A 218 8.40 21.41 2.94
C GLU A 218 8.25 22.90 3.31
N GLY A 219 8.46 23.25 4.58
CA GLY A 219 8.28 24.60 5.10
C GLY A 219 6.82 25.06 5.31
N GLU A 220 5.82 24.33 4.80
CA GLU A 220 4.40 24.62 5.07
C GLU A 220 4.09 24.36 6.55
N SER A 221 3.26 25.20 7.17
CA SER A 221 2.78 24.92 8.54
C SER A 221 1.71 23.83 8.51
N TYR A 222 1.46 23.15 9.64
CA TYR A 222 0.35 22.19 9.68
C TYR A 222 -1.02 22.85 9.56
N ALA A 223 -1.17 24.09 10.04
CA ALA A 223 -2.41 24.84 9.89
C ALA A 223 -2.72 25.13 8.41
N ASP A 224 -1.73 25.61 7.65
CA ASP A 224 -1.91 25.87 6.21
C ASP A 224 -2.19 24.58 5.43
N ALA A 225 -1.46 23.49 5.76
CA ALA A 225 -1.69 22.19 5.15
C ALA A 225 -3.10 21.65 5.48
N TRP A 226 -3.56 21.83 6.71
CA TRP A 226 -4.90 21.46 7.17
C TRP A 226 -5.99 22.22 6.42
N ASP A 227 -5.88 23.56 6.35
CA ASP A 227 -6.84 24.42 5.66
C ASP A 227 -6.96 24.07 4.17
N ARG A 228 -5.81 23.78 3.53
CA ARG A 228 -5.78 23.28 2.16
C ARG A 228 -6.43 21.91 2.03
N ALA A 229 -6.20 21.01 2.99
CA ALA A 229 -6.76 19.66 2.97
C ALA A 229 -8.27 19.63 3.12
N ILE A 230 -8.84 20.42 4.04
CA ILE A 230 -10.30 20.51 4.23
C ILE A 230 -11.01 21.12 3.01
N GLY A 231 -10.30 21.90 2.19
CA GLY A 231 -10.80 22.47 0.93
C GLY A 231 -10.83 21.52 -0.26
N ILE A 232 -10.29 20.30 -0.16
CA ILE A 232 -10.35 19.29 -1.24
C ILE A 232 -11.79 18.86 -1.46
N GLU A 233 -12.31 18.90 -2.68
CA GLU A 233 -13.70 18.54 -3.00
C GLU A 233 -14.00 17.05 -2.79
N GLU A 234 -13.09 16.17 -3.23
CA GLU A 234 -13.25 14.73 -3.16
C GLU A 234 -13.20 14.24 -1.71
N ALA A 235 -14.35 13.78 -1.20
CA ALA A 235 -14.52 13.48 0.21
C ALA A 235 -13.50 12.46 0.73
N LEU A 236 -13.27 11.37 0.02
CA LEU A 236 -12.34 10.34 0.49
C LEU A 236 -10.89 10.83 0.52
N VAL A 237 -10.47 11.59 -0.51
CA VAL A 237 -9.12 12.18 -0.56
C VAL A 237 -8.94 13.16 0.59
N ARG A 238 -9.92 14.04 0.81
CA ARG A 238 -9.97 14.96 1.95
C ARG A 238 -9.82 14.20 3.27
N GLN A 239 -10.64 13.17 3.50
CA GLN A 239 -10.63 12.35 4.72
C GLN A 239 -9.28 11.67 4.98
N ILE A 240 -8.65 11.12 3.93
CA ILE A 240 -7.32 10.49 4.06
C ILE A 240 -6.27 11.54 4.41
N LEU A 241 -6.27 12.68 3.70
CA LEU A 241 -5.26 13.71 3.86
C LEU A 241 -5.33 14.42 5.22
N VAL A 242 -6.51 14.85 5.65
CA VAL A 242 -6.69 15.47 6.99
C VAL A 242 -6.29 14.51 8.10
N GLY A 243 -6.55 13.20 7.90
CA GLY A 243 -6.11 12.17 8.84
C GLY A 243 -4.59 12.05 8.92
N GLN A 244 -3.88 12.11 7.79
CA GLN A 244 -2.42 12.11 7.76
C GLN A 244 -1.85 13.37 8.42
N ILE A 245 -2.33 14.55 8.01
CA ILE A 245 -1.85 15.85 8.54
C ILE A 245 -2.07 15.93 10.05
N ALA A 246 -3.24 15.56 10.57
CA ALA A 246 -3.49 15.58 12.01
C ALA A 246 -2.59 14.61 12.79
N LEU A 247 -2.30 13.43 12.23
CA LEU A 247 -1.44 12.43 12.86
C LEU A 247 0.04 12.79 12.82
N ASP A 248 0.46 13.62 11.87
CA ASP A 248 1.80 14.19 11.88
C ASP A 248 1.86 15.40 12.83
N TRP A 249 0.83 16.28 12.79
CA TRP A 249 0.73 17.47 13.64
C TRP A 249 0.72 17.13 15.13
N VAL A 250 0.06 16.03 15.54
CA VAL A 250 0.02 15.60 16.95
C VAL A 250 1.41 15.31 17.55
N LEU A 251 2.39 14.96 16.71
CA LEU A 251 3.75 14.70 17.17
C LEU A 251 4.47 15.99 17.62
N GLU A 252 4.03 17.12 17.08
CA GLU A 252 4.57 18.47 17.33
C GLU A 252 3.69 19.26 18.30
N ASP A 253 2.40 19.40 18.01
CA ASP A 253 1.41 20.13 18.82
C ASP A 253 0.06 19.39 18.85
N PRO A 254 -0.15 18.50 19.84
CA PRO A 254 -1.37 17.72 19.94
C PRO A 254 -2.62 18.57 20.25
N VAL A 255 -2.45 19.70 20.95
CA VAL A 255 -3.59 20.56 21.33
C VAL A 255 -4.08 21.33 20.11
N ALA A 256 -3.18 21.89 19.31
CA ALA A 256 -3.55 22.57 18.07
C ALA A 256 -4.18 21.61 17.06
N ALA A 257 -3.64 20.39 16.90
CA ALA A 257 -4.23 19.37 16.04
C ALA A 257 -5.67 19.00 16.45
N LEU A 258 -5.93 18.86 17.77
CA LEU A 258 -7.29 18.61 18.28
C LEU A 258 -8.21 19.81 18.05
N ALA A 259 -7.74 21.02 18.29
CA ALA A 259 -8.52 22.24 18.05
C ALA A 259 -8.94 22.35 16.57
N ALA A 260 -8.04 22.04 15.64
CA ALA A 260 -8.33 22.02 14.20
C ALA A 260 -9.39 20.96 13.83
N VAL A 261 -9.33 19.77 14.43
CA VAL A 261 -10.35 18.73 14.24
C VAL A 261 -11.72 19.17 14.78
N GLU A 262 -11.76 19.85 15.93
CA GLU A 262 -13.01 20.34 16.52
C GLU A 262 -13.64 21.49 15.73
N SER A 263 -12.84 22.37 15.15
CA SER A 263 -13.32 23.49 14.33
C SER A 263 -13.77 23.07 12.93
N TRP A 264 -13.39 21.86 12.47
CA TRP A 264 -13.76 21.38 11.15
C TRP A 264 -15.24 20.98 11.07
N ASP A 265 -16.07 21.92 10.62
CA ASP A 265 -17.50 21.73 10.37
C ASP A 265 -17.72 20.83 9.14
N THR A 266 -17.96 19.54 9.38
CA THR A 266 -18.15 18.55 8.34
C THR A 266 -19.15 17.48 8.76
N ASP A 267 -20.01 17.10 7.81
CA ASP A 267 -20.87 15.93 7.90
C ASP A 267 -20.18 14.67 7.34
N ASP A 268 -18.88 14.74 7.04
CA ASP A 268 -18.11 13.63 6.51
C ASP A 268 -18.16 12.42 7.46
N VAL A 269 -18.71 11.33 6.94
CA VAL A 269 -18.73 10.04 7.62
C VAL A 269 -17.54 9.23 7.15
N TYR A 270 -16.75 8.73 8.10
CA TYR A 270 -15.64 7.85 7.78
C TYR A 270 -16.18 6.50 7.31
N GLN A 271 -15.88 6.15 6.06
CA GLN A 271 -16.24 4.84 5.51
C GLN A 271 -15.13 3.83 5.86
N VAL A 272 -15.30 3.12 6.99
CA VAL A 272 -14.43 1.97 7.27
C VAL A 272 -14.87 0.82 6.38
N SER A 273 -14.01 0.36 5.46
CA SER A 273 -14.27 -0.90 4.76
C SER A 273 -14.28 -2.04 5.78
N VAL A 274 -15.42 -2.72 5.96
CA VAL A 274 -15.53 -3.81 6.92
C VAL A 274 -14.84 -5.05 6.35
N SER A 275 -13.64 -5.37 6.85
CA SER A 275 -12.93 -6.61 6.51
C SER A 275 -13.53 -7.86 7.21
N GLY A 276 -14.79 -7.82 7.66
CA GLY A 276 -15.35 -8.90 8.46
C GLY A 276 -16.82 -8.75 8.83
N GLY A 277 -17.72 -8.86 7.85
CA GLY A 277 -19.12 -9.29 7.99
C GLY A 277 -20.06 -8.53 8.94
N GLY A 278 -19.59 -7.56 9.72
CA GLY A 278 -20.36 -6.80 10.69
C GLY A 278 -20.78 -5.45 10.13
N PHE A 279 -22.01 -5.03 10.43
CA PHE A 279 -22.45 -3.66 10.21
C PHE A 279 -21.62 -2.73 11.10
N ALA A 280 -20.55 -2.14 10.58
CA ALA A 280 -19.81 -1.14 11.31
C ALA A 280 -20.67 0.14 11.38
N PRO A 281 -20.98 0.66 12.58
CA PRO A 281 -21.65 1.95 12.68
C PRO A 281 -20.82 3.02 11.97
N HIS A 282 -21.51 3.84 11.19
CA HIS A 282 -20.97 5.03 10.56
C HIS A 282 -20.64 6.06 11.65
N PHE A 283 -19.36 6.36 11.83
CA PHE A 283 -18.94 7.39 12.77
C PHE A 283 -18.57 8.67 12.01
N PRO A 284 -18.94 9.85 12.56
CA PRO A 284 -18.41 11.12 12.07
C PRO A 284 -16.88 11.09 12.07
N ILE A 285 -16.25 11.56 11.00
CA ILE A 285 -14.78 11.52 10.88
C ILE A 285 -14.09 12.23 12.05
N ARG A 286 -14.68 13.33 12.54
CA ARG A 286 -14.20 14.09 13.70
C ARG A 286 -13.95 13.19 14.90
N ARG A 287 -14.89 12.30 15.23
CA ARG A 287 -14.78 11.35 16.35
C ARG A 287 -13.61 10.38 16.16
N ILE A 288 -13.41 9.89 14.94
CA ILE A 288 -12.31 8.96 14.63
C ILE A 288 -10.96 9.66 14.73
N LEU A 289 -10.83 10.85 14.15
CA LEU A 289 -9.59 11.63 14.20
C LEU A 289 -9.23 11.99 15.64
N ARG A 290 -10.19 12.52 16.41
CA ARG A 290 -10.01 12.80 17.84
C ARG A 290 -9.48 11.59 18.60
N SER A 291 -10.12 10.42 18.44
CA SER A 291 -9.67 9.19 19.10
C SER A 291 -8.26 8.76 18.68
N ARG A 292 -7.89 8.92 17.40
CA ARG A 292 -6.55 8.57 16.91
C ARG A 292 -5.49 9.53 17.43
N ILE A 293 -5.75 10.84 17.39
CA ILE A 293 -4.85 11.89 17.89
C ILE A 293 -4.59 11.70 19.38
N VAL A 294 -5.63 11.53 20.20
CA VAL A 294 -5.46 11.25 21.64
C VAL A 294 -4.65 9.96 21.86
N SER A 295 -4.89 8.92 21.06
CA SER A 295 -4.12 7.68 21.17
C SER A 295 -2.66 7.85 20.80
N GLU A 296 -2.32 8.62 19.77
CA GLU A 296 -0.92 8.90 19.41
C GLU A 296 -0.25 9.82 20.45
N TRP A 297 -0.94 10.87 20.90
CA TRP A 297 -0.47 11.74 21.96
C TRP A 297 -0.14 10.94 23.24
N ALA A 298 -1.01 10.02 23.64
CA ALA A 298 -0.82 9.20 24.83
C ALA A 298 0.41 8.29 24.76
N LYS A 299 0.92 7.95 23.56
CA LYS A 299 2.18 7.20 23.43
C LYS A 299 3.41 8.03 23.85
N LYS A 300 3.34 9.36 23.69
CA LYS A 300 4.42 10.30 24.05
C LYS A 300 4.21 10.88 25.45
N ASP A 301 2.97 11.25 25.80
CA ASP A 301 2.59 11.80 27.10
C ASP A 301 1.16 11.37 27.48
N ALA A 302 1.06 10.22 28.15
CA ALA A 302 -0.21 9.66 28.59
C ALA A 302 -0.95 10.55 29.60
N HIS A 303 -0.23 11.28 30.46
CA HIS A 303 -0.85 12.09 31.51
C HIS A 303 -1.50 13.33 30.91
N ALA A 304 -0.81 14.04 30.01
CA ALA A 304 -1.37 15.19 29.32
C ALA A 304 -2.59 14.81 28.46
N ALA A 305 -2.49 13.72 27.70
CA ALA A 305 -3.61 13.22 26.89
C ALA A 305 -4.83 12.82 27.74
N LEU A 306 -4.61 12.18 28.90
CA LEU A 306 -5.68 11.82 29.84
C LEU A 306 -6.30 13.07 30.48
N SER A 307 -5.48 14.01 30.96
CA SER A 307 -5.94 15.26 31.55
C SER A 307 -6.82 16.05 30.58
N TRP A 308 -6.37 16.18 29.33
CA TRP A 308 -7.16 16.80 28.26
C TRP A 308 -8.48 16.07 28.03
N SER A 309 -8.45 14.74 27.94
CA SER A 309 -9.65 13.91 27.71
C SER A 309 -10.69 14.03 28.85
N LEU A 310 -10.24 14.18 30.10
CA LEU A 310 -11.10 14.38 31.27
C LEU A 310 -11.74 15.77 31.31
N GLY A 311 -11.11 16.76 30.68
CA GLY A 311 -11.63 18.12 30.55
C GLY A 311 -12.74 18.27 29.50
N LEU A 312 -12.99 17.25 28.68
CA LEU A 312 -14.10 17.26 27.73
C LEU A 312 -15.41 16.88 28.43
N ASP A 313 -16.43 17.73 28.29
CA ASP A 313 -17.81 17.45 28.72
C ASP A 313 -18.54 16.42 27.82
N ASP A 314 -17.84 15.86 26.83
CA ASP A 314 -18.40 14.92 25.88
C ASP A 314 -18.51 13.51 26.49
N ALA A 315 -19.74 13.09 26.79
CA ALA A 315 -20.04 11.75 27.32
C ALA A 315 -19.54 10.62 26.41
N ASP A 316 -19.42 10.87 25.09
CA ASP A 316 -18.92 9.88 24.13
C ASP A 316 -17.43 9.58 24.30
N MET A 317 -16.65 10.52 24.86
CA MET A 317 -15.21 10.34 25.06
C MET A 317 -14.89 9.47 26.27
N ARG A 318 -15.75 9.51 27.31
CA ARG A 318 -15.58 8.69 28.52
C ARG A 318 -15.62 7.18 28.22
N ILE A 319 -16.35 6.78 27.17
CA ILE A 319 -16.45 5.37 26.74
C ILE A 319 -15.16 4.92 26.03
N CYS A 320 -14.51 5.80 25.27
CA CYS A 320 -13.30 5.47 24.51
C CYS A 320 -12.03 5.50 25.37
N SER A 321 -11.93 6.38 26.37
CA SER A 321 -10.76 6.51 27.25
C SER A 321 -10.57 5.35 28.24
N CYS A 322 -11.61 4.53 28.46
CA CYS A 322 -11.57 3.41 29.41
C CYS A 322 -11.18 2.08 28.78
N ARG A 323 -10.94 2.01 27.47
CA ARG A 323 -10.40 0.79 26.87
C ARG A 323 -8.94 0.68 27.33
N PRO A 324 -8.55 -0.37 28.07
CA PRO A 324 -7.20 -0.47 28.60
C PRO A 324 -6.24 -0.50 27.41
N VAL A 325 -5.55 0.61 27.19
CA VAL A 325 -4.31 0.59 26.42
C VAL A 325 -3.48 -0.49 27.07
N HIS A 326 -3.08 -1.51 26.32
CA HIS A 326 -2.16 -2.53 26.79
C HIS A 326 -0.80 -1.86 26.96
N ILE A 327 -0.68 -1.06 28.03
CA ILE A 327 0.55 -0.42 28.42
C ILE A 327 1.38 -1.51 29.08
N GLY A 328 2.23 -2.16 28.28
CA GLY A 328 3.26 -3.05 28.81
C GLY A 328 4.09 -2.29 29.84
N ARG A 329 3.99 -2.71 31.11
CA ARG A 329 4.78 -2.23 32.25
C ARG A 329 4.79 -0.70 32.43
N ILE A 330 3.66 -0.12 32.84
CA ILE A 330 3.73 1.04 33.74
C ILE A 330 4.07 0.53 35.14
N GLN A 331 5.13 1.08 35.73
CA GLN A 331 5.40 0.93 37.16
C GLN A 331 4.17 1.39 37.97
N PRO A 332 3.81 0.70 39.06
CA PRO A 332 2.65 1.08 39.86
C PRO A 332 2.79 2.54 40.32
N TRP A 333 1.74 3.31 40.05
CA TRP A 333 1.51 4.67 40.53
C TRP A 333 1.84 4.76 42.03
N ARG A 334 2.90 5.49 42.39
CA ARG A 334 3.15 5.86 43.79
C ARG A 334 2.36 7.12 44.08
N SER A 335 1.21 6.94 44.72
CA SER A 335 0.39 8.02 45.27
C SER A 335 1.06 8.58 46.53
N ASP A 336 2.08 9.41 46.38
CA ASP A 336 2.58 10.22 47.50
C ASP A 336 1.78 11.53 47.54
N HIS A 337 0.54 11.49 48.05
CA HIS A 337 -0.11 12.60 48.78
C HIS A 337 -1.50 12.18 49.31
N ALA A 338 -1.65 12.34 50.64
CA ALA A 338 -2.85 12.36 51.48
C ALA A 338 -3.36 11.04 52.14
N PRO A 339 -3.55 11.03 53.48
CA PRO A 339 -4.01 9.88 54.25
C PRO A 339 -5.54 9.89 54.44
N CYS A 340 -6.24 8.87 53.94
CA CYS A 340 -7.60 8.56 54.39
C CYS A 340 -7.55 7.43 55.44
N ARG A 341 -7.69 7.80 56.72
CA ARG A 341 -8.11 6.89 57.79
C ARG A 341 -9.58 6.53 57.58
N SER A 342 -9.92 5.24 57.50
CA SER A 342 -11.08 4.70 58.22
C SER A 342 -11.08 3.17 58.33
N SER A 343 -11.28 2.75 59.58
CA SER A 343 -11.88 1.53 60.11
C SER A 343 -11.61 0.16 59.48
N ARG A 344 -10.85 -0.62 60.27
CA ARG A 344 -10.99 -2.06 60.45
C ARG A 344 -12.47 -2.49 60.57
N ARG A 345 -12.83 -3.56 59.87
CA ARG A 345 -13.60 -4.66 60.48
C ARG A 345 -13.23 -5.98 59.84
N ALA A 346 -12.80 -6.91 60.68
CA ALA A 346 -12.37 -8.25 60.35
C ALA A 346 -13.51 -9.25 60.57
N THR A 347 -13.61 -10.23 59.68
CA THR A 347 -14.10 -11.62 59.90
C THR A 347 -13.66 -12.40 58.66
N ARG A 348 -12.55 -13.16 58.65
CA ARG A 348 -12.28 -14.50 59.20
C ARG A 348 -13.19 -15.60 58.62
N GLY A 349 -12.55 -16.55 57.92
CA GLY A 349 -13.07 -17.81 57.40
C GLY A 349 -12.55 -18.03 55.97
N GLY A 350 -11.48 -18.76 55.69
CA GLY A 350 -11.04 -20.03 56.25
C GLY A 350 -11.55 -21.16 55.37
N ARG A 351 -10.79 -21.55 54.33
CA ARG A 351 -10.84 -22.92 53.80
C ARG A 351 -9.63 -23.27 52.94
N GLU A 352 -8.94 -24.29 53.42
CA GLU A 352 -7.89 -25.07 52.76
C GLU A 352 -8.42 -25.86 51.56
N ARG A 353 -7.50 -26.12 50.62
CA ARG A 353 -7.34 -27.27 49.69
C ARG A 353 -6.70 -26.74 48.42
N GLY A 354 -5.70 -27.35 47.80
CA GLY A 354 -4.98 -28.59 48.02
C GLY A 354 -3.93 -28.68 46.91
N VAL A 355 -2.78 -29.24 47.24
CA VAL A 355 -1.68 -29.54 46.32
C VAL A 355 -2.13 -30.62 45.34
N VAL A 356 -1.98 -30.38 44.03
CA VAL A 356 -1.86 -31.44 43.02
C VAL A 356 -0.79 -31.06 42.01
N ASP A 357 0.27 -31.85 42.05
CA ASP A 357 1.35 -31.97 41.09
C ASP A 357 0.91 -32.93 39.95
N ALA A 358 1.29 -32.65 38.70
CA ALA A 358 1.65 -33.66 37.68
C ALA A 358 1.76 -33.09 36.24
N ARG A 359 3.02 -33.02 35.78
CA ARG A 359 3.56 -33.71 34.58
C ARG A 359 2.82 -33.64 33.23
N THR A 360 3.50 -32.94 32.30
CA THR A 360 3.97 -33.40 30.98
C THR A 360 3.22 -34.52 30.25
N HIS A 361 2.73 -34.22 29.03
CA HIS A 361 2.90 -35.11 27.87
C HIS A 361 3.01 -34.32 26.55
N ARG A 362 4.11 -34.55 25.83
CA ARG A 362 4.32 -34.22 24.42
C ARG A 362 3.52 -35.19 23.55
N LEU A 363 2.87 -34.70 22.49
CA LEU A 363 2.61 -35.49 21.29
C LEU A 363 2.83 -34.65 20.02
N ARG A 364 3.56 -35.26 19.09
CA ARG A 364 3.93 -34.79 17.74
C ARG A 364 2.78 -35.03 16.74
N PRO A 365 2.83 -34.41 15.54
CA PRO A 365 1.71 -34.36 14.59
C PRO A 365 1.66 -35.59 13.68
N SER A 366 0.44 -35.94 13.23
CA SER A 366 0.21 -36.88 12.14
C SER A 366 -0.20 -36.13 10.87
N THR A 367 0.65 -36.23 9.86
CA THR A 367 0.39 -35.96 8.44
C THR A 367 -0.58 -36.99 7.87
N ALA A 368 -1.62 -36.54 7.17
CA ALA A 368 -2.38 -37.36 6.24
C ALA A 368 -2.60 -36.60 4.93
N PHE A 369 -1.91 -37.07 3.89
CA PHE A 369 -2.11 -36.74 2.49
C PHE A 369 -3.48 -37.26 2.03
N VAL A 370 -4.30 -36.41 1.41
CA VAL A 370 -5.44 -36.86 0.60
C VAL A 370 -5.18 -36.53 -0.86
N ARG A 371 -5.06 -37.59 -1.64
CA ARG A 371 -4.87 -37.65 -3.08
C ARG A 371 -6.27 -37.64 -3.72
N VAL A 372 -6.65 -36.58 -4.41
CA VAL A 372 -7.90 -36.54 -5.19
C VAL A 372 -7.59 -36.72 -6.67
N ALA A 373 -8.21 -37.75 -7.24
CA ALA A 373 -8.07 -38.18 -8.62
C ALA A 373 -8.75 -37.21 -9.60
N ARG A 374 -8.08 -36.99 -10.74
CA ARG A 374 -8.57 -36.29 -11.92
C ARG A 374 -9.71 -37.07 -12.58
N HIS A 375 -10.88 -36.47 -12.71
CA HIS A 375 -11.88 -36.90 -13.69
C HIS A 375 -11.73 -36.09 -14.98
N ARG A 376 -11.45 -36.80 -16.08
CA ARG A 376 -11.56 -36.31 -17.47
C ARG A 376 -13.04 -36.17 -17.80
N GLY A 377 -13.45 -35.02 -18.35
CA GLY A 377 -14.79 -34.76 -18.87
C GLY A 377 -14.69 -34.12 -20.25
N ALA A 378 -15.40 -34.71 -21.21
CA ALA A 378 -15.38 -34.51 -22.64
C ALA A 378 -15.65 -33.07 -23.15
N SER A 379 -14.99 -32.73 -24.26
CA SER A 379 -15.37 -31.64 -25.18
C SER A 379 -16.62 -31.99 -25.98
N PRO A 380 -17.57 -31.06 -26.15
CA PRO A 380 -18.49 -31.07 -27.27
C PRO A 380 -17.95 -30.21 -28.44
N LYS A 381 -17.98 -30.80 -29.63
CA LYS A 381 -17.89 -30.09 -30.91
C LYS A 381 -19.12 -29.19 -31.08
N HIS A 382 -18.90 -27.92 -31.42
CA HIS A 382 -19.93 -27.07 -32.01
C HIS A 382 -19.47 -26.63 -33.39
N ASP A 383 -20.02 -27.30 -34.40
CA ASP A 383 -20.23 -26.73 -35.73
C ASP A 383 -21.39 -25.74 -35.63
N GLY A 384 -21.23 -24.55 -36.21
CA GLY A 384 -22.26 -23.51 -36.17
C GLY A 384 -21.86 -22.30 -37.02
N SER A 385 -22.33 -22.32 -38.26
CA SER A 385 -22.16 -21.31 -39.30
C SER A 385 -22.56 -19.90 -38.88
N ALA A 386 -21.79 -18.92 -39.37
CA ALA A 386 -22.09 -17.50 -39.30
C ALA A 386 -23.26 -17.10 -40.21
N PRO A 387 -24.05 -16.08 -39.84
CA PRO A 387 -24.73 -15.21 -40.79
C PRO A 387 -23.98 -13.87 -40.91
N GLU A 388 -23.65 -13.57 -42.16
CA GLU A 388 -23.21 -12.30 -42.73
C GLU A 388 -24.19 -11.17 -42.41
N PRO A 389 -23.74 -9.99 -41.93
CA PRO A 389 -24.57 -8.80 -41.93
C PRO A 389 -24.24 -7.86 -43.10
N ASP A 390 -25.33 -7.49 -43.79
CA ASP A 390 -25.44 -6.54 -44.89
C ASP A 390 -24.65 -5.24 -44.69
N GLN A 391 -23.90 -4.86 -45.72
CA GLN A 391 -23.34 -3.52 -45.90
C GLN A 391 -24.42 -2.53 -46.38
N PRO A 392 -24.52 -1.32 -45.81
CA PRO A 392 -25.13 -0.20 -46.50
C PRO A 392 -24.09 0.77 -47.08
N ALA A 393 -24.19 0.91 -48.40
CA ALA A 393 -24.14 2.14 -49.21
C ALA A 393 -23.16 3.27 -48.86
N VAL A 394 -22.26 3.46 -49.81
CA VAL A 394 -21.47 4.65 -50.16
C VAL A 394 -22.33 5.93 -50.20
N ALA A 395 -21.89 6.98 -49.50
CA ALA A 395 -22.36 8.35 -49.68
C ALA A 395 -21.21 9.37 -49.69
N ALA A 396 -20.97 9.88 -50.90
CA ALA A 396 -20.45 11.18 -51.34
C ALA A 396 -19.75 12.15 -50.34
N ALA A 397 -18.47 12.37 -50.64
CA ALA A 397 -17.78 13.65 -50.86
C ALA A 397 -18.31 14.94 -50.20
N ARG A 398 -17.42 15.61 -49.43
CA ARG A 398 -17.34 17.08 -49.34
C ARG A 398 -15.87 17.57 -49.32
N PRO A 399 -15.59 18.77 -49.83
CA PRO A 399 -14.24 19.19 -50.22
C PRO A 399 -13.54 20.10 -49.20
N GLY A 400 -12.20 20.07 -49.24
CA GLY A 400 -11.31 21.24 -49.24
C GLY A 400 -11.23 22.09 -47.98
N VAL A 401 -10.16 21.91 -47.20
CA VAL A 401 -9.61 22.97 -46.34
C VAL A 401 -8.19 23.25 -46.82
N GLY A 402 -7.98 24.49 -47.27
CA GLY A 402 -6.73 24.98 -47.82
C GLY A 402 -5.67 25.22 -46.75
N PHE A 403 -4.43 24.96 -47.14
CA PHE A 403 -3.23 25.46 -46.48
C PHE A 403 -3.05 26.95 -46.79
N VAL A 404 -2.67 27.71 -45.76
CA VAL A 404 -2.02 29.02 -45.91
C VAL A 404 -0.66 28.93 -45.24
N CYS A 405 0.34 29.46 -45.95
CA CYS A 405 1.76 29.49 -45.60
C CYS A 405 2.07 30.26 -44.32
#